data_AF-A0A2E9UEH4-F1
#
_entry.id   AF-A0A2E9UEH4-F1
#
_cell.length_a   1.000
_cell.length_b   1.000
_cell.length_c   1.000
_cell.angle_alpha   90.00
_cell.angle_beta   90.00
_cell.angle_gamma   90.00
#
_symmetry.space_group_name_H-M   'P 1'
#
loop_
_entity.id
_entity.type
_entity.pdbx_description
1 polymer ?
#
loop_
_entity_poly.entity_id
_entity_poly.type
_entity_poly.pdbx_seq_one_letter_code
_entity_poly.pdbx_strand_id
1 'polypeptide(L)'
;MSSFGFNSDLIFSIFLVAGSLVLALVLELIGDFVFKSGKNKNATLHYRIAYNLKGPLVIFFIISGLLWSVSLLDFVVGDFVLEGSDRKWLKSALMTTWGVLVIVILTISISRITSVFLDWYSRKILKKTTTELDDKLIPPLKRVLPIIIYVLGALQLLGYFGFSISPILAGLGIGGIAVALAIQPTLSNFFAGTYVLTEGALKEGDFIEIEGGIAGYVSSVGWRSTKVRDRFNNLVIIPNSKMAESVVTNFYSPETAINLIITSGVAYEENLENVESVVKATLKQLLNDSENVANNTEPRFGFSEFGDSNINFWIFMQAKDWPASFQLKSEIIKSVHSSFAKKGITINYPTRRIIKD
;
A
#
# COMPACT_ATOMS: atom_id res chain seq x y z
N MET A 1 43.89 -56.13 -29.14
CA MET A 1 42.68 -55.34 -29.45
C MET A 1 42.56 -54.23 -28.40
N SER A 2 43.30 -53.12 -28.58
CA SER A 2 43.36 -52.02 -27.61
C SER A 2 43.94 -50.72 -28.22
N SER A 3 43.79 -50.50 -29.53
CA SER A 3 44.35 -49.31 -30.21
C SER A 3 43.31 -48.40 -30.88
N PHE A 4 42.02 -48.75 -30.84
CA PHE A 4 40.97 -47.99 -31.53
C PHE A 4 40.24 -46.93 -30.69
N GLY A 5 40.38 -46.93 -29.35
CA GLY A 5 39.70 -45.97 -28.46
C GLY A 5 40.44 -44.64 -28.28
N PHE A 6 41.78 -44.64 -28.36
CA PHE A 6 42.57 -43.45 -28.06
C PHE A 6 42.35 -42.32 -29.08
N ASN A 7 42.23 -42.67 -30.37
CA ASN A 7 42.00 -41.69 -31.43
C ASN A 7 40.56 -41.19 -31.45
N SER A 8 39.55 -42.05 -31.23
CA SER A 8 38.14 -41.64 -31.27
C SER A 8 37.79 -40.62 -30.19
N ASP A 9 38.34 -40.80 -28.99
CA ASP A 9 37.92 -40.01 -27.84
C ASP A 9 38.71 -38.69 -27.75
N LEU A 10 39.95 -38.68 -28.23
CA LEU A 10 40.74 -37.45 -28.40
C LEU A 10 40.10 -36.57 -29.50
N ILE A 11 39.67 -37.19 -30.60
CA ILE A 11 38.84 -36.54 -31.62
C ILE A 11 37.55 -35.98 -30.99
N PHE A 12 36.85 -36.75 -30.16
CA PHE A 12 35.62 -36.32 -29.48
C PHE A 12 35.86 -35.13 -28.52
N SER A 13 36.97 -35.12 -27.78
CA SER A 13 37.34 -34.01 -26.88
C SER A 13 37.59 -32.69 -27.65
N ILE A 14 38.22 -32.77 -28.83
CA ILE A 14 38.44 -31.63 -29.73
C ILE A 14 37.11 -31.16 -30.30
N PHE A 15 36.24 -32.09 -30.71
CA PHE A 15 34.89 -31.77 -31.17
C PHE A 15 34.05 -31.09 -30.09
N LEU A 16 34.21 -31.45 -28.81
CA LEU A 16 33.49 -30.84 -27.69
C LEU A 16 33.93 -29.39 -27.47
N VAL A 17 35.25 -29.11 -27.48
CA VAL A 17 35.77 -27.73 -27.42
C VAL A 17 35.30 -26.94 -28.63
N ALA A 18 35.50 -27.48 -29.83
CA ALA A 18 35.08 -26.81 -31.07
C ALA A 18 33.57 -26.53 -31.07
N GLY A 19 32.74 -27.50 -30.65
CA GLY A 19 31.30 -27.35 -30.52
C GLY A 19 30.90 -26.28 -29.50
N SER A 20 31.59 -26.21 -28.35
CA SER A 20 31.35 -25.18 -27.33
C SER A 20 31.73 -23.77 -27.80
N LEU A 21 32.84 -23.65 -28.54
CA LEU A 21 33.28 -22.39 -29.15
C LEU A 21 32.33 -21.95 -30.26
N VAL A 22 31.85 -22.89 -31.09
CA VAL A 22 30.83 -22.65 -32.10
C VAL A 22 29.53 -22.18 -31.44
N LEU A 23 29.08 -22.83 -30.37
CA LEU A 23 27.88 -22.40 -29.62
C LEU A 23 28.06 -21.01 -29.01
N ALA A 24 29.22 -20.73 -28.42
CA ALA A 24 29.55 -19.41 -27.87
C ALA A 24 29.54 -18.33 -28.97
N LEU A 25 30.16 -18.61 -30.12
CA LEU A 25 30.21 -17.72 -31.28
C LEU A 25 28.82 -17.51 -31.89
N VAL A 26 28.01 -18.56 -32.00
CA VAL A 26 26.61 -18.46 -32.46
C VAL A 26 25.79 -17.60 -31.50
N LEU A 27 25.93 -17.78 -30.19
CA LEU A 27 25.25 -16.94 -29.20
C LEU A 27 25.69 -15.48 -29.26
N GLU A 28 26.98 -15.22 -29.50
CA GLU A 28 27.51 -13.87 -29.68
C GLU A 28 26.95 -13.22 -30.95
N LEU A 29 26.98 -13.93 -32.08
CA LEU A 29 26.41 -13.48 -33.36
C LEU A 29 24.91 -13.24 -33.28
N ILE A 30 24.13 -14.17 -32.71
CA ILE A 30 22.69 -14.00 -32.50
C ILE A 30 22.44 -12.81 -31.57
N GLY A 31 23.21 -12.67 -30.50
CA GLY A 31 23.16 -11.54 -29.58
C GLY A 31 23.33 -10.19 -30.28
N ASP A 32 24.32 -10.08 -31.16
CA ASP A 32 24.64 -8.82 -31.85
C ASP A 32 23.86 -8.58 -33.14
N PHE A 33 23.28 -9.61 -33.75
CA PHE A 33 22.46 -9.49 -34.95
C PHE A 33 20.96 -9.39 -34.63
N VAL A 34 20.43 -10.34 -33.85
CA VAL A 34 19.00 -10.44 -33.52
C VAL A 34 18.64 -9.53 -32.35
N PHE A 35 19.47 -9.51 -31.29
CA PHE A 35 19.19 -8.76 -30.07
C PHE A 35 19.89 -7.40 -30.00
N LYS A 36 20.47 -6.91 -31.12
CA LYS A 36 21.13 -5.59 -31.22
C LYS A 36 20.27 -4.46 -30.69
N SER A 37 18.98 -4.51 -30.97
CA SER A 37 17.98 -3.54 -30.49
C SER A 37 17.94 -3.46 -28.97
N GLY A 38 18.26 -4.55 -28.25
CA GLY A 38 18.36 -4.61 -26.79
C GLY A 38 19.44 -3.70 -26.18
N LYS A 39 20.39 -3.20 -26.98
CA LYS A 39 21.34 -2.15 -26.58
C LYS A 39 20.63 -0.82 -26.31
N ASN A 40 19.51 -0.56 -26.98
CA ASN A 40 18.70 0.63 -26.74
C ASN A 40 17.91 0.47 -25.44
N LYS A 41 18.03 1.47 -24.55
CA LYS A 41 17.31 1.53 -23.27
C LYS A 41 15.78 1.53 -23.42
N ASN A 42 15.26 1.86 -24.61
CA ASN A 42 13.84 1.90 -24.95
C ASN A 42 13.30 0.63 -25.63
N ALA A 43 14.15 -0.37 -25.88
CA ALA A 43 13.71 -1.62 -26.51
C ALA A 43 12.72 -2.40 -25.61
N THR A 44 11.99 -3.35 -26.20
CA THR A 44 11.10 -4.22 -25.42
C THR A 44 11.90 -5.06 -24.41
N LEU A 45 11.22 -5.46 -23.34
CA LEU A 45 11.85 -6.14 -22.21
C LEU A 45 12.62 -7.40 -22.63
N HIS A 46 12.04 -8.23 -23.48
CA HIS A 46 12.64 -9.49 -23.94
C HIS A 46 13.94 -9.25 -24.75
N TYR A 47 13.99 -8.24 -25.64
CA TYR A 47 15.23 -7.91 -26.37
C TYR A 47 16.34 -7.45 -25.41
N ARG A 48 16.01 -6.68 -24.37
CA ARG A 48 17.00 -6.22 -23.38
C ARG A 48 17.50 -7.34 -22.49
N ILE A 49 16.62 -8.23 -22.04
CA ILE A 49 17.01 -9.39 -21.23
C ILE A 49 17.95 -10.29 -22.02
N ALA A 50 17.56 -10.68 -23.24
CA ALA A 50 18.37 -11.53 -24.11
C ALA A 50 19.76 -10.93 -24.38
N TYR A 51 19.83 -9.62 -24.67
CA TYR A 51 21.10 -8.93 -24.91
C TYR A 51 22.02 -8.88 -23.67
N ASN A 52 21.47 -8.71 -22.46
CA ASN A 52 22.28 -8.63 -21.24
C ASN A 52 22.72 -10.00 -20.70
N LEU A 53 21.99 -11.06 -21.06
CA LEU A 53 22.32 -12.45 -20.73
C LEU A 53 23.36 -13.07 -21.68
N LYS A 54 23.55 -12.53 -22.89
CA LYS A 54 24.50 -13.07 -23.85
C LYS A 54 25.91 -13.23 -23.28
N GLY A 55 26.42 -12.20 -22.58
CA GLY A 55 27.80 -12.20 -22.05
C GLY A 55 28.05 -13.34 -21.05
N PRO A 56 27.25 -13.45 -19.97
CA PRO A 56 27.36 -14.57 -19.03
C PRO A 56 27.21 -15.93 -19.70
N LEU A 57 26.29 -16.07 -20.67
CA LEU A 57 26.09 -17.34 -21.38
C LEU A 57 27.27 -17.70 -22.29
N VAL A 58 27.84 -16.74 -23.01
CA VAL A 58 29.05 -16.97 -23.84
C VAL A 58 30.21 -17.45 -22.97
N ILE A 59 30.48 -16.76 -21.87
CA ILE A 59 31.51 -17.15 -20.90
C ILE A 59 31.23 -18.54 -20.33
N PHE A 60 29.96 -18.81 -19.98
CA PHE A 60 29.53 -20.12 -19.51
C PHE A 60 29.88 -21.20 -20.51
N PHE A 61 29.43 -21.12 -21.77
CA PHE A 61 29.67 -22.18 -22.76
C PHE A 61 31.16 -22.39 -23.07
N ILE A 62 31.96 -21.32 -23.14
CA ILE A 62 33.41 -21.42 -23.39
C ILE A 62 34.12 -22.19 -22.26
N ILE A 63 33.97 -21.72 -21.02
CA ILE A 63 34.66 -22.35 -19.88
C ILE A 63 34.10 -23.76 -19.65
N SER A 64 32.79 -23.92 -19.88
CA SER A 64 32.12 -25.21 -19.80
C SER A 64 32.71 -26.24 -20.75
N GLY A 65 32.81 -25.92 -22.03
CA GLY A 65 33.37 -26.84 -23.03
C GLY A 65 34.83 -27.20 -22.74
N LEU A 66 35.63 -26.24 -22.26
CA LEU A 66 37.00 -26.49 -21.83
C LEU A 66 37.05 -27.49 -20.65
N LEU A 67 36.25 -27.28 -19.61
CA LEU A 67 36.21 -28.17 -18.44
C LEU A 67 35.75 -29.60 -18.80
N TRP A 68 34.71 -29.72 -19.62
CA TRP A 68 34.21 -31.03 -20.08
C TRP A 68 35.18 -31.73 -21.02
N SER A 69 35.90 -30.99 -21.86
CA SER A 69 36.95 -31.56 -22.70
C SER A 69 38.10 -32.15 -21.88
N VAL A 70 38.58 -31.42 -20.87
CA VAL A 70 39.62 -31.92 -19.94
C VAL A 70 39.11 -33.14 -19.16
N SER A 71 37.84 -33.12 -18.70
CA SER A 71 37.24 -34.28 -18.02
C SER A 71 37.16 -35.51 -18.93
N LEU A 72 36.94 -35.33 -20.23
CA LEU A 72 36.89 -36.41 -21.19
C LEU A 72 38.29 -36.95 -21.50
N LEU A 73 39.28 -36.07 -21.61
CA LEU A 73 40.68 -36.47 -21.76
C LEU A 73 41.19 -37.28 -20.54
N ASP A 74 40.80 -36.91 -19.32
CA ASP A 74 41.09 -37.71 -18.11
C ASP A 74 40.39 -39.08 -18.11
N PHE A 75 39.19 -39.17 -18.69
CA PHE A 75 38.52 -40.46 -18.84
C PHE A 75 39.30 -41.42 -19.74
N VAL A 76 39.91 -40.89 -20.80
CA VAL A 76 40.52 -41.65 -21.91
C VAL A 76 42.00 -41.92 -21.68
N VAL A 77 42.75 -40.89 -21.29
CA VAL A 77 44.23 -40.90 -21.20
C VAL A 77 44.68 -40.97 -19.74
N GLY A 78 43.78 -40.72 -18.78
CA GLY A 78 44.09 -40.66 -17.36
C GLY A 78 44.72 -41.95 -16.82
N ASP A 79 44.31 -43.12 -17.31
CA ASP A 79 44.88 -44.41 -16.86
C ASP A 79 46.31 -44.66 -17.36
N PHE A 80 46.79 -43.89 -18.34
CA PHE A 80 48.16 -43.96 -18.87
C PHE A 80 49.09 -42.89 -18.30
N VAL A 81 48.54 -41.78 -17.80
CA VAL A 81 49.30 -40.57 -17.43
C VAL A 81 49.21 -40.20 -15.95
N LEU A 82 48.11 -40.54 -15.27
CA LEU A 82 47.85 -40.13 -13.89
C LEU A 82 47.65 -41.36 -12.98
N GLU A 83 48.35 -41.39 -11.85
CA GLU A 83 48.12 -42.40 -10.81
C GLU A 83 46.80 -42.13 -10.06
N GLY A 84 46.23 -43.19 -9.45
CA GLY A 84 44.84 -43.18 -8.98
C GLY A 84 44.44 -42.09 -7.97
N SER A 85 45.40 -41.53 -7.20
CA SER A 85 45.16 -40.37 -6.32
C SER A 85 44.98 -39.07 -7.09
N ASP A 86 45.81 -38.84 -8.09
CA ASP A 86 45.88 -37.60 -8.86
C ASP A 86 44.66 -37.48 -9.78
N ARG A 87 44.20 -38.61 -10.32
CA ARG A 87 42.96 -38.71 -11.09
C ARG A 87 41.72 -38.34 -10.26
N LYS A 88 41.63 -38.85 -9.02
CA LYS A 88 40.52 -38.51 -8.11
C LYS A 88 40.50 -37.03 -7.77
N TRP A 89 41.68 -36.45 -7.51
CA TRP A 89 41.82 -35.03 -7.27
C TRP A 89 41.40 -34.20 -8.50
N LEU A 90 41.86 -34.56 -9.70
CA LEU A 90 41.53 -33.85 -10.94
C LEU A 90 40.01 -33.85 -11.20
N LYS A 91 39.36 -35.02 -11.10
CA LYS A 91 37.89 -35.13 -11.26
C LYS A 91 37.14 -34.28 -10.24
N SER A 92 37.57 -34.30 -8.98
CA SER A 92 36.98 -33.45 -7.94
C SER A 92 37.17 -31.97 -8.26
N ALA A 93 38.38 -31.56 -8.64
CA ALA A 93 38.70 -30.17 -8.97
C ALA A 93 37.89 -29.67 -10.17
N LEU A 94 37.71 -30.48 -11.22
CA LEU A 94 36.89 -30.14 -12.39
C LEU A 94 35.41 -29.99 -12.02
N MET A 95 34.86 -30.92 -11.24
CA MET A 95 33.47 -30.85 -10.77
C MET A 95 33.23 -29.64 -9.86
N THR A 96 34.15 -29.37 -8.93
CA THR A 96 34.08 -28.19 -8.06
C THR A 96 34.14 -26.89 -8.87
N THR A 97 35.08 -26.79 -9.80
CA THR A 97 35.24 -25.60 -10.67
C THR A 97 33.99 -25.37 -11.52
N TRP A 98 33.42 -26.44 -12.07
CA TRP A 98 32.16 -26.39 -12.81
C TRP A 98 31.00 -25.86 -11.94
N GLY A 99 30.81 -26.43 -10.74
CA GLY A 99 29.73 -26.01 -9.86
C GLY A 99 29.85 -24.56 -9.42
N VAL A 100 31.06 -24.10 -9.08
CA VAL A 100 31.35 -22.68 -8.79
C VAL A 100 30.98 -21.79 -9.97
N LEU A 101 31.38 -22.19 -11.19
CA LEU A 101 31.06 -21.44 -12.40
C LEU A 101 29.56 -21.33 -12.63
N VAL A 102 28.81 -22.42 -12.49
CA VAL A 102 27.34 -22.43 -12.61
C VAL A 102 26.71 -21.44 -11.62
N ILE A 103 27.12 -21.49 -10.34
CA ILE A 103 26.57 -20.62 -9.29
C ILE A 103 26.88 -19.14 -9.59
N VAL A 104 28.10 -18.81 -10.01
CA VAL A 104 28.51 -17.44 -10.36
C VAL A 104 27.73 -16.93 -11.57
N ILE A 105 27.62 -17.72 -12.65
CA ILE A 105 26.89 -17.34 -13.86
C ILE A 105 25.41 -17.15 -13.58
N LEU A 106 24.78 -18.04 -12.80
CA LEU A 106 23.38 -17.89 -12.41
C LEU A 106 23.16 -16.62 -11.57
N THR A 107 24.03 -16.36 -10.59
CA THR A 107 23.94 -15.16 -9.74
C THR A 107 24.04 -13.88 -10.55
N ILE A 108 25.02 -13.78 -11.46
CA ILE A 108 25.20 -12.62 -12.33
C ILE A 108 24.01 -12.48 -13.29
N SER A 109 23.52 -13.59 -13.85
CA SER A 109 22.39 -13.58 -14.78
C SER A 109 21.11 -13.09 -14.11
N ILE A 110 20.78 -13.60 -12.92
CA ILE A 110 19.62 -13.17 -12.14
C ILE A 110 19.74 -11.70 -11.75
N SER A 111 20.90 -11.26 -11.27
CA SER A 111 21.15 -9.85 -10.94
C SER A 111 20.96 -8.92 -12.14
N ARG A 112 21.47 -9.31 -13.32
CA ARG A 112 21.28 -8.55 -14.57
C ARG A 112 19.83 -8.52 -15.03
N ILE A 113 19.11 -9.64 -14.98
CA ILE A 113 17.68 -9.69 -15.34
C ILE A 113 16.90 -8.74 -14.44
N THR A 114 17.08 -8.85 -13.11
CA THR A 114 16.41 -7.97 -12.14
C THR A 114 16.72 -6.49 -12.40
N SER A 115 17.99 -6.17 -12.64
CA SER A 115 18.41 -4.80 -12.95
C SER A 115 17.76 -4.28 -14.24
N VAL A 116 17.74 -5.09 -15.30
CA VAL A 116 17.11 -4.74 -16.59
C VAL A 116 15.61 -4.55 -16.45
N PHE A 117 14.95 -5.44 -15.69
CA PHE A 117 13.52 -5.38 -15.40
C PHE A 117 13.16 -4.10 -14.66
N LEU A 118 13.83 -3.81 -13.54
CA LEU A 118 13.59 -2.58 -12.77
C LEU A 118 13.85 -1.33 -13.60
N ASP A 119 14.86 -1.37 -14.47
CA ASP A 119 15.18 -0.28 -15.39
C ASP A 119 14.11 -0.06 -16.46
N TRP A 120 13.57 -1.15 -17.00
CA TRP A 120 12.51 -1.12 -17.99
C TRP A 120 11.19 -0.66 -17.36
N TYR A 121 10.83 -1.20 -16.20
CA TYR A 121 9.66 -0.81 -15.42
C TYR A 121 9.72 0.69 -15.11
N SER A 122 10.87 1.13 -14.61
CA SER A 122 11.15 2.53 -14.30
C SER A 122 10.96 3.47 -15.51
N ARG A 123 11.39 3.07 -16.71
CA ARG A 123 11.32 3.95 -17.87
C ARG A 123 9.96 3.95 -18.57
N LYS A 124 9.27 2.81 -18.58
CA LYS A 124 8.08 2.61 -19.43
C LYS A 124 6.76 2.80 -18.69
N ILE A 125 6.74 2.50 -17.39
CA ILE A 125 5.53 2.61 -16.56
C ILE A 125 5.56 3.94 -15.79
N LEU A 126 6.66 4.30 -15.11
CA LEU A 126 6.73 5.55 -14.33
C LEU A 126 6.47 6.80 -15.17
N LYS A 127 7.11 6.91 -16.35
CA LYS A 127 6.97 8.10 -17.20
C LYS A 127 5.58 8.30 -17.81
N LYS A 128 4.71 7.29 -17.72
CA LYS A 128 3.34 7.33 -18.24
C LYS A 128 2.28 7.46 -17.15
N THR A 129 2.67 7.30 -15.88
CA THR A 129 1.76 7.37 -14.74
C THR A 129 2.09 8.62 -13.93
N THR A 130 1.10 9.42 -13.55
CA THR A 130 1.27 10.63 -12.73
C THR A 130 1.56 10.34 -11.24
N THR A 131 1.83 9.09 -10.89
CA THR A 131 1.92 8.64 -9.50
C THR A 131 3.33 8.89 -8.94
N GLU A 132 3.46 9.88 -8.06
CA GLU A 132 4.73 10.25 -7.39
C GLU A 132 5.35 9.14 -6.52
N LEU A 133 4.60 8.07 -6.23
CA LEU A 133 5.06 6.96 -5.37
C LEU A 133 6.13 6.11 -6.05
N ASP A 134 5.95 5.84 -7.34
CA ASP A 134 6.81 4.89 -8.02
C ASP A 134 8.21 5.50 -8.28
N ASP A 135 8.32 6.83 -8.39
CA ASP A 135 9.59 7.55 -8.50
C ASP A 135 10.43 7.50 -7.22
N LYS A 136 9.81 7.25 -6.07
CA LYS A 136 10.49 7.17 -4.76
C LYS A 136 10.83 5.74 -4.34
N LEU A 137 10.02 4.76 -4.72
CA LEU A 137 10.22 3.35 -4.33
C LEU A 137 11.22 2.60 -5.23
N ILE A 138 11.27 2.94 -6.51
CA ILE A 138 12.11 2.22 -7.49
C ILE A 138 13.61 2.44 -7.31
N PRO A 139 14.13 3.67 -7.01
CA PRO A 139 15.57 3.87 -6.83
C PRO A 139 16.18 3.06 -5.67
N PRO A 140 15.57 2.98 -4.47
CA PRO A 140 16.03 2.09 -3.41
C PRO A 140 16.03 0.62 -3.83
N LEU A 141 14.96 0.13 -4.47
CA LEU A 141 14.85 -1.26 -4.93
C LEU A 141 15.97 -1.63 -5.92
N LYS A 142 16.31 -0.73 -6.85
CA LYS A 142 17.43 -0.93 -7.79
C LYS A 142 18.79 -1.05 -7.11
N ARG A 143 18.96 -0.49 -5.92
CA ARG A 143 20.21 -0.60 -5.14
C ARG A 143 20.23 -1.84 -4.25
N VAL A 144 19.11 -2.13 -3.58
CA VAL A 144 19.03 -3.18 -2.56
C VAL A 144 18.88 -4.58 -3.17
N LEU A 145 18.04 -4.76 -4.19
CA LEU A 145 17.77 -6.10 -4.76
C LEU A 145 19.02 -6.80 -5.33
N PRO A 146 19.89 -6.13 -6.10
CA PRO A 146 21.13 -6.75 -6.56
C PRO A 146 22.03 -7.19 -5.42
N ILE A 147 22.12 -6.40 -4.34
CA ILE A 147 22.92 -6.74 -3.15
C ILE A 147 22.40 -8.03 -2.53
N ILE A 148 21.08 -8.18 -2.36
CA ILE A 148 20.46 -9.40 -1.84
C ILE A 148 20.81 -10.60 -2.73
N ILE A 149 20.70 -10.46 -4.05
CA ILE A 149 21.02 -11.54 -5.00
C ILE A 149 22.49 -11.96 -4.87
N TYR A 150 23.43 -11.01 -4.76
CA TYR A 150 24.84 -11.32 -4.57
C TYR A 150 25.14 -11.97 -3.22
N VAL A 151 24.48 -11.54 -2.14
CA VAL A 151 24.60 -12.19 -0.82
C VAL A 151 24.13 -13.64 -0.89
N LEU A 152 22.96 -13.91 -1.50
CA LEU A 152 22.45 -15.27 -1.68
C LEU A 152 23.37 -16.13 -2.55
N GLY A 153 23.92 -15.57 -3.63
CA GLY A 153 24.91 -16.26 -4.48
C GLY A 153 26.20 -16.59 -3.72
N ALA A 154 26.69 -15.68 -2.89
CA ALA A 154 27.86 -15.91 -2.04
C ALA A 154 27.61 -16.99 -0.98
N LEU A 155 26.42 -17.02 -0.36
CA LEU A 155 26.03 -18.09 0.55
C LEU A 155 25.97 -19.43 -0.15
N GLN A 156 25.40 -19.49 -1.36
CA GLN A 156 25.37 -20.73 -2.14
C GLN A 156 26.78 -21.24 -2.46
N LEU A 157 27.73 -20.34 -2.76
CA LEU A 157 29.14 -20.71 -2.95
C LEU A 157 29.76 -21.25 -1.66
N LEU A 158 29.53 -20.61 -0.52
CA LEU A 158 30.02 -21.09 0.78
C LEU A 158 29.49 -22.50 1.09
N GLY A 159 28.19 -22.72 0.88
CA GLY A 159 27.58 -24.05 1.03
C GLY A 159 28.19 -25.08 0.08
N TYR A 160 28.51 -24.67 -1.15
CA TYR A 160 29.17 -25.53 -2.14
C TYR A 160 30.59 -25.95 -1.72
N PHE A 161 31.32 -25.08 -1.01
CA PHE A 161 32.62 -25.42 -0.41
C PHE A 161 32.52 -26.20 0.90
N GLY A 162 31.31 -26.59 1.33
CA GLY A 162 31.09 -27.37 2.55
C GLY A 162 31.02 -26.54 3.84
N PHE A 163 31.00 -25.20 3.75
CA PHE A 163 30.77 -24.36 4.93
C PHE A 163 29.30 -24.45 5.36
N SER A 164 29.07 -24.56 6.67
CA SER A 164 27.71 -24.52 7.21
C SER A 164 27.10 -23.12 7.03
N ILE A 165 26.13 -22.98 6.13
CA ILE A 165 25.41 -21.72 5.90
C ILE A 165 24.28 -21.47 6.91
N SER A 166 23.85 -22.51 7.64
CA SER A 166 22.72 -22.44 8.58
C SER A 166 22.87 -21.33 9.64
N PRO A 167 24.04 -21.13 10.28
CA PRO A 167 24.23 -20.03 11.23
C PRO A 167 24.10 -18.64 10.58
N ILE A 168 24.61 -18.48 9.36
CA ILE A 168 24.53 -17.20 8.64
C ILE A 168 23.09 -16.93 8.21
N LEU A 169 22.39 -17.93 7.69
CA LEU A 169 20.97 -17.84 7.35
C LEU A 169 20.11 -17.54 8.57
N ALA A 170 20.40 -18.16 9.72
CA ALA A 170 19.71 -17.85 10.97
C ALA A 170 19.92 -16.38 11.40
N GLY A 171 21.17 -15.89 11.33
CA GLY A 171 21.49 -14.50 11.62
C GLY A 171 20.81 -13.52 10.65
N LEU A 172 20.80 -13.80 9.35
CA LEU A 172 20.08 -13.02 8.34
C LEU A 172 18.56 -13.08 8.55
N GLY A 173 18.02 -14.20 9.02
CA GLY A 173 16.61 -14.33 9.38
C GLY A 173 16.23 -13.39 10.53
N ILE A 174 17.00 -13.40 11.62
CA ILE A 174 16.79 -12.49 12.76
C ILE A 174 16.97 -11.02 12.34
N GLY A 175 18.02 -10.72 11.56
CA GLY A 175 18.24 -9.38 11.02
C GLY A 175 17.10 -8.92 10.10
N GLY A 176 16.58 -9.82 9.26
CA GLY A 176 15.44 -9.57 8.39
C GLY A 176 14.16 -9.26 9.18
N ILE A 177 13.91 -9.97 10.28
CA ILE A 177 12.80 -9.67 11.20
C ILE A 177 12.98 -8.28 11.81
N ALA A 178 14.18 -7.93 12.29
CA ALA A 178 14.45 -6.61 12.86
C ALA A 178 14.19 -5.48 11.84
N VAL A 179 14.63 -5.65 10.60
CA VAL A 179 14.36 -4.69 9.50
C VAL A 179 12.87 -4.62 9.18
N ALA A 180 12.17 -5.77 9.13
CA ALA A 180 10.73 -5.81 8.87
C ALA A 180 9.95 -5.07 9.95
N LEU A 181 10.28 -5.27 11.23
CA LEU A 181 9.68 -4.54 12.36
C LEU A 181 9.96 -3.04 12.28
N ALA A 182 11.16 -2.64 11.87
CA ALA A 182 11.49 -1.22 11.70
C ALA A 182 10.68 -0.56 10.56
N ILE A 183 10.41 -1.29 9.47
CA ILE A 183 9.67 -0.78 8.31
C ILE A 183 8.15 -0.90 8.48
N GLN A 184 7.67 -1.82 9.33
CA GLN A 184 6.24 -2.10 9.53
C GLN A 184 5.38 -0.83 9.71
N PRO A 185 5.72 0.15 10.56
CA PRO A 185 4.89 1.36 10.72
C PRO A 185 4.79 2.17 9.42
N THR A 186 5.89 2.26 8.66
CA THR A 186 5.90 2.98 7.38
C THR A 186 4.99 2.32 6.36
N LEU A 187 5.02 0.99 6.30
CA LEU A 187 4.18 0.23 5.37
C LEU A 187 2.70 0.27 5.77
N SER A 188 2.40 0.19 7.08
CA SER A 188 1.05 0.38 7.61
C SER A 188 0.50 1.76 7.27
N ASN A 189 1.29 2.81 7.51
CA ASN A 189 0.94 4.19 7.16
C ASN A 189 0.73 4.40 5.67
N PHE A 190 1.51 3.72 4.83
CA PHE A 190 1.33 3.74 3.38
C PHE A 190 -0.02 3.14 2.97
N PHE A 191 -0.36 1.95 3.44
CA PHE A 191 -1.63 1.29 3.10
C PHE A 191 -2.85 2.05 3.65
N ALA A 192 -2.72 2.59 4.86
CA ALA A 192 -3.75 3.42 5.49
C ALA A 192 -4.03 4.68 4.65
N GLY A 193 -2.97 5.32 4.13
CA GLY A 193 -3.08 6.45 3.21
C GLY A 193 -3.69 6.09 1.85
N THR A 194 -3.41 4.89 1.31
CA THR A 194 -4.05 4.45 0.06
C THR A 194 -5.55 4.19 0.22
N TYR A 195 -5.96 3.63 1.37
CA TYR A 195 -7.37 3.32 1.65
C TYR A 195 -8.26 4.57 1.65
N VAL A 196 -7.81 5.63 2.32
CA VAL A 196 -8.50 6.94 2.34
C VAL A 196 -8.69 7.50 0.92
N LEU A 197 -7.73 7.26 0.01
CA LEU A 197 -7.78 7.74 -1.37
C LEU A 197 -8.64 6.87 -2.29
N THR A 198 -8.67 5.55 -2.08
CA THR A 198 -9.32 4.61 -3.00
C THR A 198 -10.82 4.47 -2.76
N GLU A 199 -11.30 4.62 -1.52
CA GLU A 199 -12.72 4.45 -1.22
C GLU A 199 -13.55 5.75 -1.31
N GLY A 200 -12.92 6.90 -1.56
CA GLY A 200 -13.64 8.17 -1.76
C GLY A 200 -14.47 8.59 -0.54
N ALA A 201 -14.10 8.15 0.66
CA ALA A 201 -14.83 8.41 1.90
C ALA A 201 -14.85 9.91 2.27
N LEU A 202 -13.88 10.68 1.78
CA LEU A 202 -13.76 12.12 1.97
C LEU A 202 -13.69 12.82 0.62
N LYS A 203 -14.60 13.74 0.37
CA LYS A 203 -14.64 14.55 -0.86
C LYS A 203 -14.27 16.00 -0.54
N GLU A 204 -13.73 16.70 -1.54
CA GLU A 204 -13.53 18.14 -1.43
C GLU A 204 -14.88 18.83 -1.21
N GLY A 205 -14.94 19.71 -0.22
CA GLY A 205 -16.18 20.38 0.19
C GLY A 205 -16.93 19.71 1.34
N ASP A 206 -16.59 18.47 1.72
CA ASP A 206 -17.23 17.81 2.87
C ASP A 206 -16.86 18.52 4.18
N PHE A 207 -17.82 18.67 5.10
CA PHE A 207 -17.54 19.11 6.46
C PHE A 207 -17.24 17.89 7.34
N ILE A 208 -16.05 17.87 7.94
CA ILE A 208 -15.56 16.73 8.72
C ILE A 208 -15.10 17.18 10.11
N GLU A 209 -15.19 16.25 11.06
CA GLU A 209 -14.59 16.36 12.38
C GLU A 209 -13.71 15.14 12.65
N ILE A 210 -12.53 15.40 13.17
CA ILE A 210 -11.50 14.41 13.46
C ILE A 210 -11.33 14.36 14.97
N GLU A 211 -11.11 13.16 15.48
CA GLU A 211 -10.78 12.92 16.87
C GLU A 211 -9.71 13.90 17.40
N GLY A 212 -10.00 14.51 18.55
CA GLY A 212 -9.19 15.60 19.12
C GLY A 212 -9.68 17.02 18.79
N GLY A 213 -10.83 17.15 18.13
CA GLY A 213 -11.57 18.42 18.01
C GLY A 213 -11.21 19.28 16.78
N ILE A 214 -10.46 18.72 15.84
CA ILE A 214 -10.20 19.39 14.55
C ILE A 214 -11.43 19.22 13.68
N ALA A 215 -12.11 20.32 13.34
CA ALA A 215 -13.30 20.31 12.48
C ALA A 215 -13.22 21.40 11.41
N GLY A 216 -13.67 21.07 10.20
CA GLY A 216 -13.63 21.99 9.07
C GLY A 216 -14.01 21.36 7.74
N TYR A 217 -13.93 22.17 6.69
CA TYR A 217 -14.22 21.75 5.32
C TYR A 217 -12.98 21.15 4.65
N VAL A 218 -13.12 19.99 4.00
CA VAL A 218 -12.05 19.39 3.21
C VAL A 218 -11.75 20.31 2.02
N SER A 219 -10.53 20.86 1.99
CA SER A 219 -10.07 21.72 0.90
C SER A 219 -9.44 20.93 -0.24
N SER A 220 -8.67 19.88 0.07
CA SER A 220 -8.15 18.92 -0.93
C SER A 220 -7.65 17.66 -0.25
N VAL A 221 -7.79 16.53 -0.95
CA VAL A 221 -7.27 15.23 -0.52
C VAL A 221 -6.07 14.88 -1.40
N GLY A 222 -4.86 15.09 -0.87
CA GLY A 222 -3.62 14.74 -1.55
C GLY A 222 -3.13 13.34 -1.20
N TRP A 223 -2.12 12.84 -1.92
CA TRP A 223 -1.59 11.48 -1.70
C TRP A 223 -0.91 11.29 -0.33
N ARG A 224 -0.36 12.37 0.26
CA ARG A 224 0.35 12.35 1.55
C ARG A 224 -0.46 12.95 2.69
N SER A 225 -1.32 13.91 2.38
CA SER A 225 -2.00 14.71 3.39
C SER A 225 -3.32 15.25 2.87
N THR A 226 -4.32 15.28 3.75
CA THR A 226 -5.58 15.98 3.55
C THR A 226 -5.46 17.38 4.14
N LYS A 227 -5.94 18.37 3.38
CA LYS A 227 -6.00 19.77 3.82
C LYS A 227 -7.42 20.10 4.22
N VAL A 228 -7.60 20.59 5.43
CA VAL A 228 -8.89 20.98 6.00
C VAL A 228 -8.86 22.46 6.33
N ARG A 229 -9.88 23.20 5.92
CA ARG A 229 -10.07 24.61 6.31
C ARG A 229 -10.98 24.67 7.52
N ASP A 230 -10.41 25.07 8.67
CA ASP A 230 -11.16 25.13 9.92
C ASP A 230 -12.18 26.28 9.95
N ARG A 231 -12.97 26.33 11.03
CA ARG A 231 -13.99 27.38 11.24
C ARG A 231 -13.42 28.80 11.41
N PHE A 232 -12.14 28.91 11.74
CA PHE A 232 -11.41 30.17 11.88
C PHE A 232 -10.64 30.55 10.59
N ASN A 233 -10.91 29.83 9.49
CA ASN A 233 -10.30 30.02 8.19
C ASN A 233 -8.80 29.70 8.12
N ASN A 234 -8.29 28.86 9.03
CA ASN A 234 -6.93 28.33 8.97
C ASN A 234 -6.87 27.06 8.10
N LEU A 235 -5.75 26.87 7.43
CA LEU A 235 -5.47 25.64 6.67
C LEU A 235 -4.75 24.63 7.57
N VAL A 236 -5.46 23.58 7.99
CA VAL A 236 -4.92 22.46 8.75
C VAL A 236 -4.45 21.38 7.79
N ILE A 237 -3.17 21.01 7.85
CA ILE A 237 -2.57 19.98 6.99
C ILE A 237 -2.38 18.71 7.82
N ILE A 238 -3.09 17.66 7.45
CA ILE A 238 -3.15 16.43 8.23
C ILE A 238 -2.53 15.30 7.42
N PRO A 239 -1.45 14.66 7.89
CA PRO A 239 -0.89 13.48 7.23
C PRO A 239 -1.96 12.39 7.10
N ASN A 240 -2.03 11.74 5.94
CA ASN A 240 -3.04 10.69 5.70
C ASN A 240 -2.86 9.50 6.65
N SER A 241 -1.64 9.23 7.11
CA SER A 241 -1.36 8.24 8.17
C SER A 241 -2.11 8.58 9.45
N LYS A 242 -2.01 9.83 9.91
CA LYS A 242 -2.71 10.30 11.11
C LYS A 242 -4.22 10.31 10.92
N MET A 243 -4.71 10.68 9.72
CA MET A 243 -6.13 10.61 9.38
C MET A 243 -6.65 9.18 9.49
N ALA A 244 -5.91 8.21 8.96
CA ALA A 244 -6.32 6.82 8.92
C ALA A 244 -6.23 6.10 10.28
N GLU A 245 -5.39 6.62 11.19
CA GLU A 245 -5.32 6.19 12.60
C GLU A 245 -6.40 6.83 13.48
N SER A 246 -7.09 7.88 13.00
CA SER A 246 -8.08 8.64 13.79
C SER A 246 -9.52 8.30 13.40
N VAL A 247 -10.46 8.43 14.34
CA VAL A 247 -11.89 8.43 13.99
C VAL A 247 -12.24 9.74 13.28
N VAL A 248 -12.89 9.63 12.12
CA VAL A 248 -13.35 10.76 11.32
C VAL A 248 -14.87 10.69 11.16
N THR A 249 -15.56 11.74 11.59
CA THR A 249 -16.99 11.94 11.34
C THR A 249 -17.14 12.84 10.12
N ASN A 250 -17.73 12.30 9.04
CA ASN A 250 -18.10 13.09 7.88
C ASN A 250 -19.58 13.49 8.00
N PHE A 251 -19.86 14.78 8.15
CA PHE A 251 -21.23 15.29 8.30
C PHE A 251 -21.99 15.41 6.98
N TYR A 252 -21.29 15.25 5.85
CA TYR A 252 -21.86 15.42 4.50
C TYR A 252 -22.03 14.07 3.77
N SER A 253 -21.78 12.96 4.46
CA SER A 253 -21.90 11.60 3.94
C SER A 253 -22.64 10.70 4.94
N PRO A 254 -23.59 9.84 4.49
CA PRO A 254 -24.00 9.61 3.11
C PRO A 254 -24.88 10.72 2.51
N GLU A 255 -25.49 11.55 3.34
CA GLU A 255 -26.31 12.70 2.95
C GLU A 255 -25.88 13.94 3.73
N THR A 256 -26.19 15.14 3.23
CA THR A 256 -25.88 16.39 3.92
C THR A 256 -26.83 16.70 5.07
N ALA A 257 -27.99 16.02 5.14
CA ALA A 257 -29.03 16.31 6.10
C ALA A 257 -28.57 16.01 7.55
N ILE A 258 -28.78 16.96 8.45
CA ILE A 258 -28.38 16.87 9.86
C ILE A 258 -29.59 16.72 10.76
N ASN A 259 -29.59 15.67 11.57
CA ASN A 259 -30.60 15.44 12.59
C ASN A 259 -30.45 16.43 13.75
N LEU A 260 -31.52 17.17 14.06
CA LEU A 260 -31.62 18.02 15.24
C LEU A 260 -32.55 17.38 16.26
N ILE A 261 -32.09 17.33 17.50
CA ILE A 261 -32.91 17.01 18.68
C ILE A 261 -32.84 18.20 19.62
N ILE A 262 -34.00 18.79 19.90
CA ILE A 262 -34.14 19.94 20.79
C ILE A 262 -34.98 19.50 21.96
N THR A 263 -34.51 19.75 23.17
CA THR A 263 -35.22 19.42 24.41
C THR A 263 -35.70 20.69 25.10
N SER A 264 -36.86 20.59 25.74
CA SER A 264 -37.44 21.63 26.59
C SER A 264 -38.46 20.98 27.53
N GLY A 265 -39.19 21.77 28.32
CA GLY A 265 -40.24 21.26 29.18
C GLY A 265 -41.40 22.25 29.34
N VAL A 266 -42.54 21.73 29.78
CA VAL A 266 -43.74 22.50 30.15
C VAL A 266 -44.08 22.28 31.62
N ALA A 267 -44.86 23.18 32.21
CA ALA A 267 -45.34 23.02 33.59
C ALA A 267 -46.20 21.75 33.75
N TYR A 268 -46.25 21.20 34.97
CA TYR A 268 -47.04 20.00 35.28
C TYR A 268 -48.55 20.21 35.14
N GLU A 269 -48.97 21.46 35.29
CA GLU A 269 -50.35 21.90 35.22
C GLU A 269 -50.86 22.02 33.77
N GLU A 270 -49.98 21.93 32.77
CA GLU A 270 -50.35 22.06 31.36
C GLU A 270 -51.08 20.83 30.82
N ASN A 271 -52.00 21.06 29.87
CA ASN A 271 -52.64 19.97 29.15
C ASN A 271 -51.69 19.41 28.07
N LEU A 272 -51.22 18.17 28.26
CA LEU A 272 -50.20 17.57 27.40
C LEU A 272 -50.67 17.32 25.96
N GLU A 273 -51.95 16.98 25.76
CA GLU A 273 -52.52 16.79 24.42
C GLU A 273 -52.53 18.11 23.64
N ASN A 274 -52.82 19.23 24.31
CA ASN A 274 -52.79 20.57 23.73
C ASN A 274 -51.35 20.98 23.41
N VAL A 275 -50.39 20.74 24.32
CA VAL A 275 -48.97 21.02 24.09
C VAL A 275 -48.47 20.28 22.85
N GLU A 276 -48.73 18.97 22.77
CA GLU A 276 -48.35 18.15 21.61
C GLU A 276 -48.96 18.69 20.30
N SER A 277 -50.25 19.03 20.33
CA SER A 277 -50.96 19.57 19.17
C SER A 277 -50.37 20.89 18.69
N VAL A 278 -50.06 21.81 19.63
CA VAL A 278 -49.46 23.12 19.33
C VAL A 278 -48.06 22.97 18.76
N VAL A 279 -47.23 22.10 19.33
CA VAL A 279 -45.88 21.86 18.80
C VAL A 279 -45.96 21.25 17.41
N LYS A 280 -46.74 20.18 17.21
CA LYS A 280 -46.90 19.54 15.90
C LYS A 280 -47.40 20.52 14.83
N ALA A 281 -48.36 21.38 15.16
CA ALA A 281 -48.85 22.41 14.25
C ALA A 281 -47.76 23.44 13.90
N THR A 282 -46.98 23.88 14.91
CA THR A 282 -45.87 24.83 14.72
C THR A 282 -44.77 24.24 13.84
N LEU A 283 -44.41 22.98 14.04
CA LEU A 283 -43.39 22.30 13.22
C LEU A 283 -43.87 22.10 11.79
N LYS A 284 -45.15 21.73 11.57
CA LYS A 284 -45.74 21.66 10.23
C LYS A 284 -45.69 22.98 9.49
N GLN A 285 -45.89 24.09 10.19
CA GLN A 285 -45.76 25.41 9.58
C GLN A 285 -44.29 25.69 9.19
N LEU A 286 -43.34 25.38 10.08
CA LEU A 286 -41.91 25.54 9.80
C LEU A 286 -41.41 24.73 8.61
N LEU A 287 -42.01 23.57 8.30
CA LEU A 287 -41.67 22.80 7.11
C LEU A 287 -41.85 23.59 5.81
N ASN A 288 -42.82 24.52 5.76
CA ASN A 288 -43.10 25.33 4.58
C ASN A 288 -42.38 26.68 4.61
N ASP A 289 -42.21 27.26 5.80
CA ASP A 289 -41.71 28.62 5.97
C ASP A 289 -40.17 28.71 6.01
N SER A 290 -39.49 27.62 6.39
CA SER A 290 -38.02 27.63 6.58
C SER A 290 -37.27 27.00 5.41
N GLU A 291 -36.35 27.76 4.82
CA GLU A 291 -35.41 27.27 3.81
C GLU A 291 -34.29 26.37 4.37
N ASN A 292 -34.23 26.19 5.70
CA ASN A 292 -33.16 25.44 6.38
C ASN A 292 -33.51 23.97 6.63
N VAL A 293 -34.77 23.59 6.39
CA VAL A 293 -35.26 22.22 6.57
C VAL A 293 -34.80 21.31 5.43
N ALA A 294 -34.43 20.07 5.75
CA ALA A 294 -34.10 19.08 4.72
C ALA A 294 -35.35 18.62 3.96
N ASN A 295 -35.19 18.26 2.69
CA ASN A 295 -36.29 17.69 1.91
C ASN A 295 -36.81 16.40 2.55
N ASN A 296 -38.12 16.15 2.46
CA ASN A 296 -38.79 14.97 3.02
C ASN A 296 -38.62 14.80 4.55
N THR A 297 -38.35 15.88 5.28
CA THR A 297 -38.30 15.84 6.74
C THR A 297 -39.67 15.56 7.34
N GLU A 298 -39.76 14.55 8.21
CA GLU A 298 -40.92 14.33 9.07
C GLU A 298 -40.61 14.80 10.50
N PRO A 299 -41.22 15.92 10.96
CA PRO A 299 -41.00 16.40 12.31
C PRO A 299 -41.63 15.44 13.32
N ARG A 300 -40.91 15.17 14.40
CA ARG A 300 -41.39 14.30 15.48
C ARG A 300 -41.35 15.06 16.81
N PHE A 301 -42.27 14.69 17.69
CA PHE A 301 -42.39 15.25 19.02
C PHE A 301 -42.77 14.12 19.98
N GLY A 302 -42.23 14.17 21.20
CA GLY A 302 -42.67 13.30 22.27
C GLY A 302 -42.24 13.83 23.64
N PHE A 303 -43.00 13.47 24.66
CA PHE A 303 -42.58 13.66 26.06
C PHE A 303 -41.52 12.62 26.43
N SER A 304 -40.49 13.03 27.17
CA SER A 304 -39.37 12.16 27.56
C SER A 304 -39.46 11.68 29.00
N GLU A 305 -39.70 12.59 29.94
CA GLU A 305 -39.65 12.30 31.38
C GLU A 305 -40.39 13.35 32.20
N PHE A 306 -40.74 12.97 33.43
CA PHE A 306 -41.20 13.86 34.49
C PHE A 306 -39.97 14.38 35.25
N GLY A 307 -39.59 15.65 35.05
CA GLY A 307 -38.40 16.26 35.66
C GLY A 307 -38.70 17.11 36.90
N ASP A 308 -37.68 17.64 37.56
CA ASP A 308 -37.80 18.32 38.86
C ASP A 308 -38.80 19.49 38.92
N SER A 309 -39.01 20.19 37.80
CA SER A 309 -39.95 21.33 37.72
C SER A 309 -40.86 21.30 36.48
N ASN A 310 -40.58 20.40 35.52
CA ASN A 310 -41.17 20.40 34.19
C ASN A 310 -41.46 18.96 33.72
N ILE A 311 -42.46 18.80 32.87
CA ILE A 311 -42.60 17.62 32.01
C ILE A 311 -41.76 17.87 30.77
N ASN A 312 -40.67 17.12 30.64
CA ASN A 312 -39.68 17.29 29.57
C ASN A 312 -40.19 16.65 28.27
N PHE A 313 -39.86 17.29 27.15
CA PHE A 313 -40.17 16.81 25.81
C PHE A 313 -38.99 17.04 24.87
N TRP A 314 -39.00 16.30 23.76
CA TRP A 314 -38.07 16.44 22.66
C TRP A 314 -38.79 16.76 21.35
N ILE A 315 -38.12 17.56 20.53
CA ILE A 315 -38.50 17.89 19.16
C ILE A 315 -37.39 17.37 18.26
N PHE A 316 -37.77 16.64 17.21
CA PHE A 316 -36.87 16.19 16.16
C PHE A 316 -37.24 16.83 14.83
N MET A 317 -36.21 17.32 14.13
CA MET A 317 -36.33 17.81 12.75
C MET A 317 -34.98 17.66 12.06
N GLN A 318 -34.96 17.60 10.72
CA GLN A 318 -33.72 17.58 9.95
C GLN A 318 -33.45 18.94 9.29
N ALA A 319 -32.20 19.39 9.40
CA ALA A 319 -31.69 20.52 8.64
C ALA A 319 -31.03 20.04 7.34
N LYS A 320 -31.04 20.85 6.29
CA LYS A 320 -30.49 20.48 4.97
C LYS A 320 -28.97 20.23 4.96
N ASP A 321 -28.24 20.92 5.83
CA ASP A 321 -26.78 20.85 5.95
C ASP A 321 -26.29 21.29 7.36
N TRP A 322 -24.97 21.18 7.58
CA TRP A 322 -24.34 21.52 8.86
C TRP A 322 -24.52 22.99 9.24
N PRO A 323 -24.29 24.00 8.36
CA PRO A 323 -24.64 25.38 8.65
C PRO A 323 -26.10 25.56 9.05
N ALA A 324 -27.05 25.12 8.20
CA ALA A 324 -28.49 25.27 8.38
C ALA A 324 -29.00 24.70 9.71
N SER A 325 -28.30 23.71 10.26
CA SER A 325 -28.61 23.11 11.56
C SER A 325 -28.66 24.16 12.69
N PHE A 326 -27.79 25.17 12.66
CA PHE A 326 -27.76 26.24 13.66
C PHE A 326 -28.93 27.21 13.51
N GLN A 327 -29.25 27.63 12.28
CA GLN A 327 -30.37 28.53 12.02
C GLN A 327 -31.69 27.83 12.33
N LEU A 328 -31.86 26.59 11.85
CA LEU A 328 -33.09 25.83 12.05
C LEU A 328 -33.36 25.58 13.53
N LYS A 329 -32.32 25.25 14.31
CA LYS A 329 -32.44 25.12 15.76
C LYS A 329 -32.97 26.40 16.41
N SER A 330 -32.44 27.57 16.01
CA SER A 330 -32.91 28.86 16.50
C SER A 330 -34.36 29.16 16.10
N GLU A 331 -34.72 28.85 14.85
CA GLU A 331 -36.09 29.02 14.33
C GLU A 331 -37.09 28.16 15.10
N ILE A 332 -36.80 26.86 15.33
CA ILE A 332 -37.66 25.98 16.11
C ILE A 332 -37.89 26.55 17.51
N ILE A 333 -36.81 26.93 18.21
CA ILE A 333 -36.91 27.48 19.57
C ILE A 333 -37.78 28.73 19.60
N LYS A 334 -37.55 29.69 18.70
CA LYS A 334 -38.32 30.94 18.63
C LYS A 334 -39.80 30.68 18.31
N SER A 335 -40.07 29.83 17.33
CA SER A 335 -41.43 29.54 16.88
C SER A 335 -42.24 28.80 17.94
N VAL A 336 -41.66 27.78 18.58
CA VAL A 336 -42.33 27.03 19.66
C VAL A 336 -42.59 27.95 20.86
N HIS A 337 -41.59 28.73 21.28
CA HIS A 337 -41.75 29.70 22.36
C HIS A 337 -42.86 30.72 22.08
N SER A 338 -42.88 31.29 20.86
CA SER A 338 -43.94 32.22 20.45
C SER A 338 -45.32 31.55 20.41
N SER A 339 -45.43 30.31 19.91
CA SER A 339 -46.68 29.56 19.88
C SER A 339 -47.20 29.26 21.29
N PHE A 340 -46.32 28.91 22.22
CA PHE A 340 -46.67 28.66 23.61
C PHE A 340 -47.19 29.93 24.28
N ALA A 341 -46.50 31.07 24.11
CA ALA A 341 -46.94 32.35 24.63
C ALA A 341 -48.33 32.75 24.11
N LYS A 342 -48.63 32.55 22.82
CA LYS A 342 -49.94 32.85 22.22
C LYS A 342 -51.06 31.94 22.73
N LYS A 343 -50.74 30.73 23.14
CA LYS A 343 -51.69 29.71 23.61
C LYS A 343 -51.78 29.61 25.13
N GLY A 344 -51.01 30.44 25.85
CA GLY A 344 -50.97 30.43 27.32
C GLY A 344 -50.29 29.19 27.91
N ILE A 345 -49.43 28.50 27.13
CA ILE A 345 -48.68 27.34 27.62
C ILE A 345 -47.43 27.84 28.36
N THR A 346 -47.28 27.40 29.61
CA THR A 346 -46.22 27.84 30.50
C THR A 346 -44.99 26.95 30.40
N ILE A 347 -43.83 27.55 30.12
CA ILE A 347 -42.52 26.94 30.34
C ILE A 347 -42.03 27.37 31.71
N ASN A 348 -41.90 26.42 32.62
CA ASN A 348 -41.45 26.70 33.97
C ASN A 348 -39.93 26.98 34.00
N TYR A 349 -39.57 27.98 34.80
CA TYR A 349 -38.21 28.11 35.33
C TYR A 349 -38.03 27.09 36.46
N PRO A 350 -36.78 26.76 36.84
CA PRO A 350 -36.55 25.95 38.03
C PRO A 350 -37.28 26.52 39.25
N THR A 351 -38.23 25.77 39.83
CA THR A 351 -39.01 26.20 41.00
C THR A 351 -38.60 25.39 42.23
N ARG A 352 -38.69 26.02 43.40
CA ARG A 352 -38.48 25.35 44.70
C ARG A 352 -39.60 25.70 45.64
N ARG A 353 -40.20 24.69 46.27
CA ARG A 353 -41.18 24.88 47.34
C ARG A 353 -40.44 25.09 48.66
N ILE A 354 -40.51 26.29 49.22
CA ILE A 354 -39.98 26.59 50.56
C ILE A 354 -41.10 26.32 51.56
N ILE A 355 -40.90 25.32 52.42
CA ILE A 355 -41.76 25.09 53.59
C ILE A 355 -41.09 25.84 54.75
N LYS A 356 -41.78 26.82 55.33
CA LYS A 356 -41.36 27.47 56.58
C LYS A 356 -42.12 26.80 57.72
N ASP A 357 -41.37 26.31 58.71
CA ASP A 357 -41.88 25.74 59.96
C ASP A 357 -42.58 26.77 60.85
#